data_AF-A0A8T3TY22-F1
#
_entry.id   AF-A0A8T3TY22-F1
#
_cell.length_a   1.000
_cell.length_b   1.000
_cell.length_c   1.000
_cell.angle_alpha   90.00
_cell.angle_beta   90.00
_cell.angle_gamma   90.00
#
_symmetry.space_group_name_H-M   'P 1'
#
loop_
_entity.id
_entity.type
_entity.pdbx_description
1 polymer ?
#
loop_
_entity_poly.entity_id
_entity_poly.type
_entity_poly.pdbx_seq_one_letter_code
_entity_poly.pdbx_strand_id
1 'polypeptide(L)'
;NINALAASGITAGCAPNRFCPDGLVTRAQMATFLTRALNLPAASRDYFGDDNSNKHESRINSLAAAGITIGCGTNRFCPDGTVTRGQMAAFLRRGLTR
;
A
#
# COMPACT_ATOMS: atom_id res chain seq x y z
N ASN A 1 17.63 9.07 -2.59
CA ASN A 1 16.58 8.07 -2.24
C ASN A 1 15.19 8.50 -2.70
N ILE A 2 14.64 9.64 -2.22
CA ILE A 2 13.29 10.09 -2.60
C ILE A 2 13.13 10.28 -4.11
N ASN A 3 14.04 11.03 -4.75
CA ASN A 3 13.97 11.28 -6.20
C ASN A 3 14.01 9.99 -7.03
N ALA A 4 14.73 8.97 -6.59
CA ALA A 4 14.76 7.67 -7.26
C ALA A 4 13.41 6.95 -7.18
N LEU A 5 12.74 6.97 -6.01
CA LEU A 5 11.39 6.40 -5.86
C LEU A 5 10.33 7.18 -6.66
N ALA A 6 10.49 8.50 -6.79
CA ALA A 6 9.60 9.32 -7.61
C ALA A 6 9.81 9.02 -9.10
N ALA A 7 11.07 8.93 -9.55
CA ALA A 7 11.43 8.61 -10.93
C ALA A 7 10.95 7.21 -11.36
N SER A 8 10.93 6.23 -10.44
CA SER A 8 10.36 4.90 -10.68
C SER A 8 8.83 4.84 -10.54
N GLY A 9 8.18 5.97 -10.27
CA GLY A 9 6.72 6.07 -10.13
C GLY A 9 6.15 5.49 -8.82
N ILE A 10 7.00 4.97 -7.93
CA ILE A 10 6.56 4.34 -6.66
C ILE A 10 5.79 5.33 -5.78
N THR A 11 6.20 6.60 -5.78
CA THR A 11 5.56 7.66 -4.99
C THR A 11 5.28 8.90 -5.83
N ALA A 12 4.18 9.59 -5.51
CA ALA A 12 3.83 10.91 -6.04
C ALA A 12 3.97 12.02 -4.98
N GLY A 13 4.43 11.69 -3.77
CA GLY A 13 4.44 12.61 -2.63
C GLY A 13 3.06 12.84 -2.01
N CYS A 14 3.01 13.80 -1.08
CA CYS A 14 1.81 14.19 -0.33
C CYS A 14 1.02 15.32 -1.02
N ALA A 15 1.68 16.12 -1.86
CA ALA A 15 1.12 17.24 -2.60
C ALA A 15 1.98 17.52 -3.85
N PRO A 16 1.50 18.34 -4.80
CA PRO A 16 2.30 18.74 -5.96
C PRO A 16 3.67 19.29 -5.53
N ASN A 17 4.74 18.76 -6.11
CA ASN A 17 6.14 19.13 -5.83
C ASN A 17 6.55 18.99 -4.34
N ARG A 18 5.86 18.15 -3.55
CA ARG A 18 6.17 17.96 -2.13
C ARG A 18 6.04 16.49 -1.71
N PHE A 19 7.12 15.95 -1.13
CA PHE A 19 7.15 14.55 -0.68
C PHE A 19 6.61 14.34 0.75
N CYS A 20 6.85 15.27 1.67
CA CYS A 20 6.57 15.13 3.12
C CYS A 20 7.37 13.97 3.79
N PRO A 21 8.71 14.06 3.90
CA PRO A 21 9.56 12.96 4.37
C PRO A 21 9.30 12.54 5.83
N ASP A 22 8.87 13.46 6.68
CA ASP A 22 8.59 13.20 8.10
C ASP A 22 7.12 12.82 8.36
N GLY A 23 6.31 12.71 7.29
CA GLY A 23 4.91 12.31 7.39
C GLY A 23 4.76 10.83 7.70
N LEU A 24 3.77 10.48 8.53
CA LEU A 24 3.38 9.10 8.74
C LEU A 24 2.72 8.53 7.47
N VAL A 25 2.94 7.23 7.23
CA VAL A 25 2.37 6.52 6.09
C VAL A 25 1.14 5.75 6.52
N THR A 26 0.01 5.98 5.84
CA THR A 26 -1.21 5.20 6.03
C THR A 26 -1.09 3.83 5.38
N ARG A 27 -1.91 2.87 5.81
CA ARG A 27 -1.96 1.53 5.22
C ARG A 27 -2.32 1.57 3.73
N ALA A 28 -3.23 2.45 3.33
CA ALA A 28 -3.61 2.67 1.94
C ALA A 28 -2.45 3.18 1.07
N GLN A 29 -1.66 4.13 1.59
CA GLN A 29 -0.46 4.63 0.91
C GLN A 29 0.61 3.54 0.79
N MET A 30 0.84 2.77 1.86
CA MET A 30 1.75 1.63 1.84
C MET A 30 1.35 0.59 0.79
N ALA A 31 0.06 0.31 0.64
CA ALA A 31 -0.44 -0.58 -0.42
C ALA A 31 -0.09 -0.06 -1.82
N THR A 32 -0.20 1.25 -2.04
CA THR A 32 0.20 1.87 -3.31
C THR A 32 1.71 1.78 -3.54
N PHE A 33 2.53 2.04 -2.52
CA PHE A 33 3.98 1.94 -2.66
C PHE A 33 4.41 0.51 -3.02
N LEU A 34 3.89 -0.49 -2.32
CA LEU A 34 4.26 -1.89 -2.54
C LEU A 34 3.75 -2.42 -3.87
N THR A 35 2.51 -2.12 -4.26
CA THR A 35 1.97 -2.55 -5.56
C THR A 35 2.75 -1.96 -6.72
N ARG A 36 3.14 -0.69 -6.64
CA ARG A 36 3.97 -0.05 -7.68
C ARG A 36 5.40 -0.57 -7.68
N ALA A 37 6.02 -0.72 -6.51
CA ALA A 37 7.39 -1.21 -6.38
C ALA A 37 7.55 -2.64 -6.88
N LEU A 38 6.53 -3.49 -6.68
CA LEU A 38 6.53 -4.90 -7.06
C LEU A 38 5.82 -5.16 -8.41
N ASN A 39 5.34 -4.11 -9.07
CA ASN A 39 4.56 -4.19 -10.31
C ASN A 39 3.42 -5.24 -10.25
N LEU A 40 2.64 -5.22 -9.16
CA LEU A 40 1.59 -6.22 -8.93
C LEU A 40 0.44 -6.06 -9.93
N PRO A 41 -0.08 -7.17 -10.47
CA PRO A 41 -1.23 -7.15 -11.37
C PRO A 41 -2.49 -6.69 -10.63
N ALA A 42 -3.47 -6.22 -11.40
CA ALA A 42 -4.79 -5.90 -10.86
C ALA A 42 -5.45 -7.15 -10.26
N ALA A 43 -6.15 -6.96 -9.14
CA ALA A 43 -6.99 -8.00 -8.57
C ALA A 43 -8.24 -8.25 -9.43
N SER A 44 -8.75 -9.48 -9.41
CA SER A 44 -9.97 -9.87 -10.13
C SER A 44 -11.25 -9.70 -9.31
N ARG A 45 -11.13 -9.32 -8.04
CA ARG A 45 -12.26 -9.12 -7.11
C ARG A 45 -11.90 -8.12 -6.03
N ASP A 46 -12.93 -7.68 -5.33
CA ASP A 46 -12.82 -6.93 -4.09
C ASP A 46 -12.63 -7.88 -2.89
N TYR A 47 -11.76 -7.50 -1.95
CA TYR A 47 -11.36 -8.28 -0.78
C TYR A 47 -11.82 -7.65 0.55
N PHE A 48 -12.17 -6.35 0.56
CA PHE A 48 -12.49 -5.64 1.79
C PHE A 48 -13.69 -4.70 1.59
N GLY A 49 -14.53 -4.56 2.61
CA GLY A 49 -15.69 -3.69 2.51
C GLY A 49 -15.42 -2.24 2.92
N ASP A 50 -14.32 -1.98 3.65
CA ASP A 50 -14.02 -0.69 4.27
C ASP A 50 -13.02 0.18 3.48
N ASP A 51 -12.59 -0.26 2.30
CA ASP A 51 -11.77 0.53 1.38
C ASP A 51 -12.57 1.07 0.18
N ASN A 52 -13.86 0.77 0.11
CA ASN A 52 -14.79 1.34 -0.88
C ASN A 52 -14.66 2.87 -0.95
N SER A 53 -14.58 3.41 -2.17
CA SER A 53 -14.38 4.84 -2.46
C SER A 53 -13.01 5.41 -2.05
N ASN A 54 -12.11 4.58 -1.51
CA ASN A 54 -10.74 5.00 -1.28
C ASN A 54 -9.98 5.05 -2.60
N LYS A 55 -9.28 6.15 -2.88
CA LYS A 55 -8.46 6.28 -4.11
C LYS A 55 -7.38 5.20 -4.26
N HIS A 56 -7.05 4.49 -3.18
CA HIS A 56 -6.08 3.40 -3.15
C HIS A 56 -6.71 2.00 -3.23
N GLU A 57 -8.04 1.87 -3.28
CA GLU A 57 -8.80 0.61 -3.26
C GLU A 57 -8.26 -0.43 -4.25
N SER A 58 -8.08 -0.06 -5.52
CA SER A 58 -7.50 -0.96 -6.53
C SER A 58 -6.13 -1.51 -6.13
N ARG A 59 -5.29 -0.70 -5.46
CA ARG A 59 -3.97 -1.12 -4.98
C ARG A 59 -4.07 -1.96 -3.71
N ILE A 60 -5.02 -1.67 -2.84
CA ILE A 60 -5.32 -2.50 -1.66
C ILE A 60 -5.72 -3.91 -2.11
N ASN A 61 -6.65 -4.01 -3.06
CA ASN A 61 -7.11 -5.26 -3.62
C ASN A 61 -5.98 -6.02 -4.34
N SER A 62 -5.13 -5.34 -5.12
CA SER A 62 -3.96 -5.97 -5.76
C SER A 62 -2.96 -6.53 -4.73
N LEU A 63 -2.75 -5.81 -3.62
CA LEU A 63 -1.89 -6.26 -2.52
C LEU A 63 -2.47 -7.51 -1.82
N ALA A 64 -3.79 -7.58 -1.68
CA ALA A 64 -4.50 -8.72 -1.09
C ALA A 64 -4.51 -9.94 -2.02
N ALA A 65 -4.74 -9.73 -3.31
CA ALA A 65 -4.66 -10.78 -4.33
C ALA A 65 -3.27 -11.40 -4.39
N ALA A 66 -2.22 -10.59 -4.20
CA ALA A 66 -0.87 -11.11 -4.06
C ALA A 66 -0.66 -11.86 -2.73
N GLY A 67 -1.50 -11.71 -1.70
CA GLY A 67 -1.31 -12.32 -0.38
C GLY A 67 -0.30 -11.58 0.50
N ILE A 68 -0.03 -10.31 0.20
CA ILE A 68 0.90 -9.48 1.00
C ILE A 68 0.20 -8.89 2.23
N THR A 69 -1.09 -8.59 2.11
CA THR A 69 -1.94 -8.19 3.23
C THR A 69 -2.97 -9.26 3.57
N ILE A 70 -3.34 -9.32 4.84
CA ILE A 70 -4.45 -10.15 5.36
C ILE A 70 -5.58 -9.28 5.94
N GLY A 71 -5.51 -7.96 5.73
CA GLY A 71 -6.43 -7.01 6.35
C GLY A 71 -6.08 -6.69 7.81
N CYS A 72 -7.05 -6.10 8.52
CA CYS A 72 -7.00 -5.78 9.95
C CYS A 72 -8.13 -6.48 10.74
N GLY A 73 -8.92 -7.33 10.09
CA GLY A 73 -10.06 -8.02 10.66
C GLY A 73 -10.94 -8.61 9.56
N THR A 74 -12.11 -9.12 9.94
CA THR A 74 -13.06 -9.71 8.98
C THR A 74 -13.56 -8.66 7.99
N ASN A 75 -13.29 -8.87 6.71
CA ASN A 75 -13.68 -8.00 5.61
C ASN A 75 -13.22 -6.53 5.76
N ARG A 76 -12.07 -6.30 6.42
CA ARG A 76 -11.51 -4.95 6.64
C ARG A 76 -10.03 -4.85 6.34
N PHE A 77 -9.63 -3.75 5.71
CA PHE A 77 -8.25 -3.34 5.48
C PHE A 77 -7.75 -2.28 6.46
N CYS A 78 -8.64 -1.43 6.99
CA CYS A 78 -8.33 -0.24 7.80
C CYS A 78 -7.39 0.75 7.05
N PRO A 79 -7.84 1.38 5.95
CA PRO A 79 -6.98 2.13 5.04
C PRO A 79 -6.29 3.35 5.66
N ASP A 80 -6.95 4.03 6.60
CA ASP A 80 -6.46 5.29 7.20
C ASP A 80 -5.53 5.07 8.40
N GLY A 81 -5.46 3.84 8.91
CA GLY A 81 -4.55 3.50 10.00
C GLY A 81 -3.09 3.69 9.60
N THR A 82 -2.25 4.11 10.54
CA THR A 82 -0.80 4.20 10.33
C THR A 82 -0.17 2.81 10.33
N VAL A 83 0.89 2.63 9.55
CA VAL A 83 1.63 1.37 9.50
C VAL A 83 2.66 1.31 10.63
N THR A 84 2.52 0.33 11.52
CA THR A 84 3.56 0.08 12.54
C THR A 84 4.79 -0.60 11.92
N ARG A 85 5.95 -0.49 12.58
CA ARG A 85 7.18 -1.16 12.12
C ARG A 85 7.01 -2.68 11.94
N GLY A 86 6.24 -3.33 12.82
CA GLY A 86 5.93 -4.76 12.71
C GLY A 86 5.05 -5.09 11.50
N GLN A 87 4.06 -4.25 11.21
CA GLN A 87 3.22 -4.41 10.01
C GLN A 87 4.04 -4.19 8.72
N MET A 88 4.90 -3.17 8.70
CA MET A 88 5.83 -2.94 7.60
C MET A 88 6.73 -4.17 7.37
N ALA A 89 7.33 -4.73 8.42
CA ALA A 89 8.15 -5.94 8.33
C ALA A 89 7.33 -7.13 7.77
N ALA A 90 6.08 -7.28 8.18
CA ALA A 90 5.20 -8.33 7.68
C ALA A 90 4.87 -8.16 6.18
N PHE A 91 4.65 -6.92 5.72
CA PHE A 91 4.48 -6.64 4.29
C PHE A 91 5.74 -6.94 3.48
N LEU A 92 6.90 -6.47 3.95
CA LEU A 92 8.17 -6.69 3.26
C LEU A 92 8.51 -8.18 3.17
N ARG A 93 8.32 -8.95 4.25
CA ARG A 93 8.52 -10.41 4.23
C ARG A 93 7.64 -11.09 3.17
N ARG A 94 6.34 -10.80 3.15
CA ARG A 94 5.42 -11.42 2.17
C ARG A 94 5.64 -10.91 0.74
N GLY A 95 6.17 -9.70 0.58
CA GLY A 95 6.41 -9.08 -0.72
C GLY A 95 7.74 -9.48 -1.37
N LEU A 96 8.82 -9.57 -0.58
CA LEU A 96 10.19 -9.69 -1.09
C LEU A 96 10.81 -11.08 -0.92
N THR A 97 10.31 -11.89 0.01
CA THR A 97 10.94 -13.17 0.38
C THR A 97 9.96 -14.33 0.27
N ARG A 98 9.28 -14.44 -0.88
CA ARG A 98 8.42 -15.59 -1.15
C ARG A 98 9.22 -16.85 -1.38
#